data_AF-A0A3L6FTX5-F1
#
_entry.id   AF-A0A3L6FTX5-F1
#
_cell.length_a   1.000
_cell.length_b   1.000
_cell.length_c   1.000
_cell.angle_alpha   90.00
_cell.angle_beta   90.00
_cell.angle_gamma   90.00
#
_symmetry.space_group_name_H-M   'P 1'
#
loop_
_entity.id
_entity.type
_entity.pdbx_description
1 polymer ?
#
loop_
_entity_poly.entity_id
_entity_poly.type
_entity_poly.pdbx_seq_one_letter_code
_entity_poly.pdbx_strand_id
1 'polypeptide(L)'
;MVSASSLLLPSSVRDLASCVSDGAVRVACTSPASTLTVSSSSSTTSSPPPATLSVAISYRATPQAPSSPPLLLRLTWSHSRHGPPTLSFAGPTASSPAVLLRRRRGTYCLPSSTSTHIPPLALFWDLTAARYGPASSSSPEPASGFYVVAVASAEVVLAVGDLAAEFIKAKFEGQIPWARSILPVSRTDRVVAAAPRPGAAVHTARVRFGEGAPEHEVAVGCCRAGAGRPGEEELWVSVDGKRAVHARRLRWNFRGNQTVFVDGAPVDVLWDLHGWWFQDPPGCAVVMLRARSALESRLWLEEEASAPGFALLVQALRTPP
;
A
#
# COMPACT_ATOMS: atom_id res chain seq x y z
N MET A 1 51.17 -58.78 -32.74
CA MET A 1 49.76 -59.26 -32.83
C MET A 1 48.90 -58.09 -33.31
N VAL A 2 48.34 -58.25 -34.52
CA VAL A 2 47.07 -57.71 -35.07
C VAL A 2 46.71 -56.25 -34.70
N SER A 3 46.87 -55.28 -35.61
CA SER A 3 45.86 -54.75 -36.57
C SER A 3 44.71 -53.98 -35.86
N ALA A 4 44.24 -52.80 -36.26
CA ALA A 4 44.22 -52.11 -37.55
C ALA A 4 43.99 -50.58 -37.36
N SER A 5 44.39 -49.81 -38.39
CA SER A 5 43.65 -48.75 -39.10
C SER A 5 42.51 -47.99 -38.40
N SER A 6 42.17 -46.73 -38.66
CA SER A 6 42.65 -45.59 -39.46
C SER A 6 41.62 -44.48 -39.17
N LEU A 7 42.04 -43.22 -39.31
CA LEU A 7 41.30 -42.02 -39.73
C LEU A 7 39.78 -42.14 -39.95
N LEU A 8 39.00 -41.14 -39.51
CA LEU A 8 38.02 -40.44 -40.34
C LEU A 8 37.52 -39.13 -39.67
N LEU A 9 37.36 -38.13 -40.53
CA LEU A 9 36.96 -36.73 -40.31
C LEU A 9 35.40 -36.60 -40.44
N PRO A 10 34.78 -35.39 -40.47
CA PRO A 10 33.52 -35.07 -39.81
C PRO A 10 32.26 -35.30 -40.67
N SER A 11 31.08 -35.26 -40.03
CA SER A 11 29.77 -35.11 -40.67
C SER A 11 28.94 -34.15 -39.80
N SER A 12 28.60 -32.93 -40.27
CA SER A 12 27.34 -32.61 -40.98
C SER A 12 26.14 -33.25 -40.25
N VAL A 13 25.14 -32.53 -39.74
CA VAL A 13 24.23 -31.63 -40.47
C VAL A 13 23.51 -30.72 -39.45
N ARG A 14 23.06 -29.55 -39.91
CA ARG A 14 22.13 -28.63 -39.25
C ARG A 14 20.86 -29.37 -38.80
N ASP A 15 20.34 -29.03 -37.63
CA ASP A 15 18.90 -28.78 -37.51
C ASP A 15 18.54 -27.81 -36.39
N LEU A 16 17.52 -27.01 -36.71
CA LEU A 16 16.90 -25.96 -35.92
C LEU A 16 16.01 -26.52 -34.78
N ALA A 17 15.55 -25.60 -33.94
CA ALA A 17 14.54 -25.71 -32.89
C ALA A 17 15.14 -26.00 -31.49
N SER A 18 14.71 -25.39 -30.40
CA SER A 18 13.49 -24.63 -30.16
C SER A 18 13.74 -23.69 -28.99
N CYS A 19 13.45 -22.41 -29.21
CA CYS A 19 13.30 -21.44 -28.14
C CYS A 19 12.04 -21.81 -27.36
N VAL A 20 12.18 -22.37 -26.16
CA VAL A 20 11.10 -22.30 -25.16
C VAL A 20 11.62 -21.43 -24.04
N SER A 21 11.31 -20.14 -24.15
CA SER A 21 11.36 -19.20 -23.05
C SER A 21 10.39 -19.69 -21.97
N ASP A 22 10.94 -20.20 -20.87
CA ASP A 22 10.18 -20.49 -19.66
C ASP A 22 9.85 -19.17 -18.95
N GLY A 23 8.87 -18.45 -19.53
CA GLY A 23 8.32 -17.21 -19.02
C GLY A 23 7.28 -17.48 -17.95
N ALA A 24 7.70 -18.08 -16.83
CA ALA A 24 6.86 -18.20 -15.64
C ALA A 24 6.71 -16.81 -14.98
N VAL A 25 5.76 -16.02 -15.48
CA VAL A 25 5.32 -14.78 -14.82
C VAL A 25 4.70 -15.18 -13.48
N ARG A 26 5.40 -14.87 -12.38
CA ARG A 26 4.85 -15.00 -11.03
C ARG A 26 3.62 -14.09 -10.92
N VAL A 27 2.44 -14.71 -10.91
CA VAL A 27 1.17 -14.06 -10.57
C VAL A 27 1.16 -13.81 -9.07
N ALA A 28 1.78 -12.71 -8.65
CA ALA A 28 1.56 -12.18 -7.30
C ALA A 28 0.26 -11.38 -7.36
N CYS A 29 -0.86 -12.01 -7.01
CA CYS A 29 -2.04 -11.26 -6.59
C CYS A 29 -1.57 -10.29 -5.49
N THR A 30 -1.58 -8.98 -5.76
CA THR A 30 -1.33 -7.96 -4.75
C THR A 30 -2.52 -7.98 -3.80
N SER A 31 -2.54 -8.94 -2.88
CA SER A 31 -3.50 -8.97 -1.79
C SER A 31 -3.27 -7.68 -0.99
N PRO A 32 -4.25 -6.77 -0.92
CA PRO A 32 -4.17 -5.70 0.05
C PRO A 32 -4.20 -6.34 1.45
N ALA A 33 -3.23 -5.95 2.27
CA ALA A 33 -3.08 -6.44 3.62
C ALA A 33 -4.34 -6.14 4.45
N SER A 34 -5.04 -7.19 4.86
CA SER A 34 -6.12 -7.11 5.84
C SER A 34 -5.56 -6.50 7.13
N THR A 35 -6.03 -5.32 7.49
CA THR A 35 -5.64 -4.66 8.75
C THR A 35 -6.37 -5.35 9.91
N LEU A 36 -5.74 -6.37 10.51
CA LEU A 36 -6.16 -6.87 11.81
C LEU A 36 -5.58 -5.96 12.88
N THR A 37 -6.40 -5.12 13.51
CA THR A 37 -6.00 -4.43 14.74
C THR A 37 -6.43 -5.29 15.93
N VAL A 38 -5.48 -5.81 16.68
CA VAL A 38 -5.77 -6.54 17.92
C VAL A 38 -5.82 -5.51 19.05
N SER A 39 -7.03 -5.18 19.48
CA SER A 39 -7.27 -4.41 20.70
C SER A 39 -7.39 -5.39 21.87
N SER A 40 -6.34 -5.50 22.69
CA SER A 40 -6.43 -6.22 23.97
C SER A 40 -7.00 -5.29 25.05
N SER A 41 -8.28 -5.43 25.39
CA SER A 41 -8.77 -5.12 26.74
C SER A 41 -10.15 -5.70 27.02
N SER A 42 -10.31 -6.20 28.24
CA SER A 42 -11.54 -6.68 28.86
C SER A 42 -12.36 -5.53 29.46
N SER A 43 -13.69 -5.68 29.41
CA SER A 43 -14.79 -4.98 30.11
C SER A 43 -15.43 -3.71 29.49
N THR A 44 -16.65 -3.95 29.00
CA THR A 44 -17.93 -3.20 28.97
C THR A 44 -18.05 -1.67 28.89
N THR A 45 -18.89 -1.30 27.90
CA THR A 45 -19.83 -0.16 27.73
C THR A 45 -19.35 1.17 27.09
N SER A 46 -20.12 1.56 26.06
CA SER A 46 -19.98 2.62 25.04
C SER A 46 -18.93 2.33 23.95
N SER A 47 -19.39 2.11 22.72
CA SER A 47 -18.54 1.86 21.55
C SER A 47 -17.70 3.10 21.23
N PRO A 48 -16.35 3.03 21.24
CA PRO A 48 -15.53 4.15 20.82
C PRO A 48 -15.72 4.44 19.32
N PRO A 49 -15.54 5.70 18.86
CA PRO A 49 -15.57 6.01 17.43
C PRO A 49 -14.50 5.22 16.67
N PRO A 50 -14.69 4.98 15.36
CA PRO A 50 -13.71 4.23 14.58
C PRO A 50 -12.35 4.94 14.62
N ALA A 51 -11.34 4.22 15.13
CA ALA A 51 -9.97 4.71 15.24
C ALA A 51 -9.35 5.02 13.87
N THR A 52 -9.78 4.36 12.79
CA THR A 52 -9.30 4.64 11.42
C THR A 52 -10.43 5.18 10.54
N LEU A 53 -10.31 6.41 10.09
CA LEU A 53 -11.29 7.09 9.23
C LEU A 53 -11.20 6.61 7.78
N SER A 54 -9.99 6.51 7.23
CA SER A 54 -9.79 6.07 5.86
C SER A 54 -8.43 5.42 5.65
N VAL A 55 -8.36 4.50 4.70
CA VAL A 55 -7.12 3.86 4.22
C VAL A 55 -7.05 4.09 2.72
N ALA A 56 -6.00 4.76 2.26
CA ALA A 56 -5.75 5.00 0.84
C ALA A 56 -4.48 4.27 0.40
N ILE A 57 -4.57 3.49 -0.67
CA ILE A 57 -3.40 2.81 -1.26
C ILE A 57 -3.21 3.34 -2.67
N SER A 58 -2.00 3.79 -2.96
CA SER A 58 -1.58 4.20 -4.29
C SER A 58 -0.75 3.11 -4.95
N TYR A 59 -1.06 2.85 -6.21
CA TYR A 59 -0.44 1.85 -7.07
C TYR A 59 0.20 2.53 -8.26
N ARG A 60 1.38 2.05 -8.64
CA ARG A 60 2.05 2.40 -9.89
C ARG A 60 1.98 1.21 -10.83
N ALA A 61 1.30 1.38 -11.95
CA ALA A 61 1.23 0.38 -13.01
C ALA A 61 2.10 0.80 -14.19
N THR A 62 3.02 -0.06 -14.62
CA THR A 62 3.80 0.18 -15.85
C THR A 62 3.21 -0.64 -16.99
N PRO A 63 2.62 -0.03 -18.03
CA PRO A 63 2.07 -0.76 -19.17
C PRO A 63 3.12 -1.60 -19.89
N GLN A 64 2.71 -2.54 -20.74
CA GLN A 64 3.64 -3.36 -21.52
C GLN A 64 4.35 -2.55 -22.60
N ALA A 65 3.61 -1.64 -23.26
CA ALA A 65 4.18 -0.77 -24.26
C ALA A 65 5.22 0.17 -23.63
N PRO A 66 6.50 0.11 -24.04
CA PRO A 66 7.58 0.89 -23.39
C PRO A 66 7.45 2.40 -23.60
N SER A 67 6.70 2.83 -24.62
CA SER A 67 6.38 4.23 -24.87
C SER A 67 5.25 4.78 -23.99
N SER A 68 4.51 3.91 -23.30
CA SER A 68 3.37 4.32 -22.47
C SER A 68 3.84 4.76 -21.08
N PRO A 69 3.43 5.94 -20.60
CA PRO A 69 3.81 6.40 -19.27
C PRO A 69 3.20 5.50 -18.18
N PRO A 70 3.84 5.40 -16.99
CA PRO A 70 3.27 4.68 -15.87
C PRO A 70 1.97 5.34 -15.39
N LEU A 71 0.99 4.53 -15.02
CA LEU A 71 -0.27 4.98 -14.45
C LEU A 71 -0.15 5.01 -12.92
N LEU A 72 -0.73 6.03 -12.31
CA LEU A 72 -0.86 6.16 -10.86
C LEU A 72 -2.34 6.05 -10.49
N LEU A 73 -2.66 4.99 -9.76
CA LEU A 73 -4.01 4.64 -9.35
C LEU A 73 -4.09 4.75 -7.82
N ARG A 74 -5.22 5.20 -7.28
CA ARG A 74 -5.44 5.28 -5.83
C ARG A 74 -6.81 4.72 -5.48
N LEU A 75 -6.83 3.73 -4.59
CA LEU A 75 -8.03 3.24 -3.94
C LEU A 75 -8.10 3.83 -2.54
N THR A 76 -9.26 4.37 -2.16
CA THR A 76 -9.49 4.87 -0.80
C THR A 76 -10.73 4.24 -0.20
N TRP A 77 -10.53 3.48 0.87
CA TRP A 77 -11.57 2.95 1.72
C TRP A 77 -11.82 3.95 2.85
N SER A 78 -13.08 4.30 3.11
CA SER A 78 -13.42 5.21 4.21
C SER A 78 -14.64 4.76 4.98
N HIS A 79 -14.63 4.97 6.29
CA HIS A 79 -15.80 4.77 7.13
C HIS A 79 -16.86 5.81 6.81
N SER A 80 -18.11 5.36 6.69
CA SER A 80 -19.27 6.24 6.72
C SER A 80 -19.85 6.28 8.13
N ARG A 81 -20.22 7.46 8.62
CA ARG A 81 -20.83 7.62 9.96
C ARG A 81 -22.20 6.94 10.08
N HIS A 82 -22.87 6.69 8.96
CA HIS A 82 -24.26 6.23 8.91
C HIS A 82 -24.50 5.09 7.91
N GLY A 83 -23.46 4.38 7.48
CA GLY A 83 -23.61 3.38 6.44
C GLY A 83 -22.39 2.47 6.27
N PRO A 84 -22.42 1.58 5.27
CA PRO A 84 -21.26 0.75 4.96
C PRO A 84 -20.06 1.59 4.55
N PRO A 85 -18.83 1.04 4.64
CA PRO A 85 -17.64 1.69 4.14
C PRO A 85 -17.81 2.10 2.69
N THR A 86 -17.23 3.25 2.34
CA THR A 86 -17.27 3.78 0.98
C THR A 86 -15.93 3.59 0.30
N LEU A 87 -15.99 3.32 -1.00
CA LEU A 87 -14.82 3.16 -1.86
C LEU A 87 -14.76 4.34 -2.82
N SER A 88 -13.61 4.99 -2.91
CA SER A 88 -13.31 5.94 -3.98
C SER A 88 -12.07 5.56 -4.76
N PHE A 89 -12.05 5.96 -6.02
CA PHE A 89 -10.98 5.66 -6.96
C PHE A 89 -10.48 6.95 -7.61
N ALA A 90 -9.17 7.13 -7.69
CA ALA A 90 -8.54 8.21 -8.44
C ALA A 90 -7.48 7.63 -9.39
N GLY A 91 -7.42 8.13 -10.61
CA GLY A 91 -6.45 7.72 -11.61
C GLY A 91 -6.85 8.23 -13.00
N PRO A 92 -5.96 8.16 -13.99
CA PRO A 92 -4.70 7.42 -13.98
C PRO A 92 -3.44 8.25 -13.68
N THR A 93 -3.60 9.50 -13.22
CA THR A 93 -2.49 10.37 -12.78
C THR A 93 -2.63 10.72 -11.31
N ALA A 94 -1.54 11.17 -10.68
CA ALA A 94 -1.57 11.61 -9.28
C ALA A 94 -2.52 12.79 -9.00
N SER A 95 -2.80 13.62 -10.02
CA SER A 95 -3.69 14.78 -9.96
C SER A 95 -5.14 14.46 -10.34
N SER A 96 -5.43 13.21 -10.71
CA SER A 96 -6.78 12.81 -11.10
C SER A 96 -7.76 12.96 -9.93
N PRO A 97 -8.96 13.53 -10.15
CA PRO A 97 -9.94 13.68 -9.08
C PRO A 97 -10.45 12.31 -8.62
N ALA A 98 -10.72 12.19 -7.32
CA ALA A 98 -11.30 10.97 -6.77
C ALA A 98 -12.80 10.87 -7.11
N VAL A 99 -13.21 9.70 -7.59
CA VAL A 99 -14.60 9.36 -7.90
C VAL A 99 -15.11 8.42 -6.81
N LEU A 100 -16.23 8.80 -6.17
CA LEU A 100 -16.90 7.98 -5.17
C LEU A 100 -17.75 6.88 -5.83
N LEU A 101 -17.42 5.62 -5.54
CA LEU A 101 -18.14 4.44 -6.04
C LEU A 101 -19.29 4.11 -5.09
N ARG A 102 -20.46 4.73 -5.33
CA ARG A 102 -21.62 4.63 -4.43
C ARG A 102 -22.25 3.23 -4.37
N ARG A 103 -22.11 2.43 -5.43
CA ARG A 103 -22.69 1.07 -5.50
C ARG A 103 -21.68 0.06 -4.97
N ARG A 104 -22.16 -0.97 -4.27
CA ARG A 104 -21.31 -2.09 -3.81
C ARG A 104 -20.76 -2.92 -4.97
N ARG A 105 -21.43 -2.93 -6.12
CA ARG A 105 -20.97 -3.60 -7.34
C ARG A 105 -21.20 -2.69 -8.53
N GLY A 106 -20.27 -2.68 -9.47
CA GLY A 106 -20.45 -1.91 -10.68
C GLY A 106 -19.24 -1.88 -11.59
N THR A 107 -19.40 -1.07 -12.63
CA THR A 107 -18.36 -0.70 -13.58
C THR A 107 -18.37 0.81 -13.74
N TYR A 108 -17.20 1.39 -13.92
CA TYR A 108 -17.01 2.82 -14.13
C TYR A 108 -15.92 3.02 -15.17
N CYS A 109 -16.20 3.81 -16.20
CA CYS A 109 -15.24 4.10 -17.26
C CYS A 109 -14.81 5.56 -17.15
N LEU A 110 -13.52 5.81 -17.02
CA LEU A 110 -12.95 7.13 -17.20
C LEU A 110 -12.60 7.33 -18.67
N PRO A 111 -13.12 8.40 -19.32
CA PRO A 111 -12.79 8.69 -20.70
C PRO A 111 -11.32 9.09 -20.85
N SER A 112 -10.76 8.81 -22.02
CA SER A 112 -9.43 9.29 -22.40
C SER A 112 -9.43 10.82 -22.50
N SER A 113 -8.38 11.46 -21.97
CA SER A 113 -8.15 12.89 -22.19
C SER A 113 -7.17 13.06 -23.34
N THR A 114 -7.66 13.61 -24.45
CA THR A 114 -6.90 13.85 -25.68
C THR A 114 -5.72 14.81 -25.48
N SER A 115 -5.76 15.64 -24.44
CA SER A 115 -4.72 16.62 -24.12
C SER A 115 -3.46 16.01 -23.47
N THR A 116 -3.51 14.76 -22.99
CA THR A 116 -2.49 14.24 -22.05
C THR A 116 -1.98 12.82 -22.35
N HIS A 117 -2.30 12.24 -23.51
CA HIS A 117 -1.99 10.83 -23.84
C HIS A 117 -2.45 9.83 -22.77
N ILE A 118 -3.53 10.16 -22.05
CA ILE A 118 -4.07 9.32 -20.99
C ILE A 118 -4.98 8.26 -21.60
N PRO A 119 -4.71 6.96 -21.39
CA PRO A 119 -5.58 5.90 -21.91
C PRO A 119 -6.94 5.90 -21.20
N PRO A 120 -8.01 5.47 -21.88
CA PRO A 120 -9.28 5.23 -21.22
C PRO A 120 -9.10 4.12 -20.18
N LEU A 121 -9.77 4.25 -19.04
CA LEU A 121 -9.65 3.34 -17.91
C LEU A 121 -11.02 2.77 -17.54
N ALA A 122 -11.15 1.45 -17.55
CA ALA A 122 -12.34 0.75 -17.08
C ALA A 122 -12.09 0.13 -15.71
N LEU A 123 -12.90 0.51 -14.73
CA LEU A 123 -12.87 0.01 -13.36
C LEU A 123 -14.06 -0.93 -13.13
N PHE A 124 -13.81 -2.10 -12.56
CA PHE A 124 -14.80 -3.10 -12.18
C PHE A 124 -14.63 -3.40 -10.69
N TRP A 125 -15.73 -3.50 -9.96
CA TRP A 125 -15.67 -3.87 -8.55
C TRP A 125 -16.90 -4.64 -8.11
N ASP A 126 -16.70 -5.49 -7.11
CA ASP A 126 -17.77 -6.14 -6.36
C ASP A 126 -17.36 -6.26 -4.89
N LEU A 127 -18.15 -5.61 -4.03
CA LEU A 127 -18.05 -5.58 -2.58
C LEU A 127 -19.32 -6.18 -1.93
N THR A 128 -20.14 -6.91 -2.69
CA THR A 128 -21.42 -7.46 -2.20
C THR A 128 -21.20 -8.55 -1.15
N ALA A 129 -20.17 -9.38 -1.33
CA ALA A 129 -19.76 -10.43 -0.40
C ALA A 129 -18.63 -9.98 0.56
N ALA A 130 -18.28 -8.69 0.57
CA ALA A 130 -17.16 -8.16 1.33
C ALA A 130 -17.32 -8.39 2.83
N ARG A 131 -16.34 -9.07 3.43
CA ARG A 131 -16.25 -9.33 4.87
C ARG A 131 -15.23 -8.38 5.48
N TYR A 132 -15.63 -7.67 6.53
CA TYR A 132 -14.76 -6.77 7.27
C TYR A 132 -14.26 -7.45 8.54
N GLY A 133 -13.13 -7.00 9.07
CA GLY A 133 -12.62 -7.48 10.35
C GLY A 133 -13.62 -7.27 11.49
N PRO A 134 -13.38 -7.89 12.67
CA PRO A 134 -14.23 -7.67 13.85
C PRO A 134 -14.38 -6.17 14.16
N ALA A 135 -15.48 -5.76 14.80
CA ALA A 135 -15.74 -4.34 15.13
C ALA A 135 -14.66 -3.70 16.03
N SER A 136 -13.87 -4.51 16.74
CA SER A 136 -12.67 -4.10 17.48
C SER A 136 -11.50 -3.70 16.58
N SER A 137 -11.54 -4.14 15.30
CA SER A 137 -10.68 -3.70 14.21
C SER A 137 -11.38 -2.71 13.31
N SER A 138 -11.21 -1.44 13.65
CA SER A 138 -11.78 -0.29 12.97
C SER A 138 -11.10 -0.01 11.61
N SER A 139 -10.86 -1.03 10.76
CA SER A 139 -10.36 -0.79 9.41
C SER A 139 -11.51 -0.68 8.41
N PRO A 140 -11.56 0.36 7.56
CA PRO A 140 -12.58 0.50 6.52
C PRO A 140 -12.33 -0.45 5.33
N GLU A 141 -11.17 -1.10 5.28
CA GLU A 141 -10.77 -2.00 4.22
C GLU A 141 -11.38 -3.40 4.41
N PRO A 142 -11.98 -4.01 3.37
CA PRO A 142 -12.47 -5.38 3.45
C PRO A 142 -11.33 -6.38 3.62
N ALA A 143 -11.56 -7.43 4.41
CA ALA A 143 -10.59 -8.50 4.62
C ALA A 143 -10.69 -9.62 3.56
N SER A 144 -11.88 -9.88 3.02
CA SER A 144 -12.13 -10.94 2.02
C SER A 144 -13.49 -10.75 1.32
N GLY A 145 -13.77 -11.56 0.31
CA GLY A 145 -15.04 -11.60 -0.42
C GLY A 145 -15.24 -10.42 -1.38
N PHE A 146 -14.16 -9.88 -1.95
CA PHE A 146 -14.26 -8.70 -2.82
C PHE A 146 -13.25 -8.70 -3.97
N TYR A 147 -13.53 -7.88 -4.98
CA TYR A 147 -12.53 -7.52 -5.98
C TYR A 147 -12.68 -6.06 -6.43
N VAL A 148 -11.56 -5.47 -6.83
CA VAL A 148 -11.45 -4.22 -7.58
C VAL A 148 -10.40 -4.43 -8.68
N VAL A 149 -10.81 -4.29 -9.94
CA VAL A 149 -9.97 -4.52 -11.12
C VAL A 149 -10.04 -3.32 -12.03
N ALA A 150 -8.89 -2.80 -12.48
CA ALA A 150 -8.84 -1.73 -13.46
C ALA A 150 -8.10 -2.18 -14.73
N VAL A 151 -8.62 -1.79 -15.88
CA VAL A 151 -8.11 -2.12 -17.21
C VAL A 151 -7.87 -0.83 -17.99
N ALA A 152 -6.67 -0.66 -18.54
CA ALA A 152 -6.33 0.47 -19.41
C ALA A 152 -5.66 -0.07 -20.69
N SER A 153 -6.01 0.46 -21.85
CA SER A 153 -5.43 0.06 -23.14
C SER A 153 -5.42 -1.46 -23.40
N ALA A 154 -6.49 -2.15 -22.99
CA ALA A 154 -6.57 -3.61 -23.05
C ALA A 154 -5.46 -4.34 -22.25
N GLU A 155 -5.04 -3.78 -21.13
CA GLU A 155 -4.14 -4.42 -20.15
C GLU A 155 -4.74 -4.33 -18.74
N VAL A 156 -4.58 -5.36 -17.92
CA VAL A 156 -4.91 -5.30 -16.48
C VAL A 156 -3.86 -4.44 -15.78
N VAL A 157 -4.29 -3.32 -15.19
CA VAL A 157 -3.41 -2.34 -14.52
C VAL A 157 -3.65 -2.24 -13.02
N LEU A 158 -4.68 -2.90 -12.49
CA LEU A 158 -4.94 -3.05 -11.06
C LEU A 158 -5.73 -4.33 -10.81
N ALA A 159 -5.35 -5.10 -9.79
CA ALA A 159 -6.11 -6.25 -9.31
C ALA A 159 -5.98 -6.35 -7.78
N VAL A 160 -7.06 -6.06 -7.07
CA VAL A 160 -7.09 -5.95 -5.61
C VAL A 160 -8.26 -6.76 -5.09
N GLY A 161 -8.03 -7.58 -4.05
CA GLY A 161 -9.04 -8.46 -3.46
C GLY A 161 -8.85 -9.93 -3.84
N ASP A 162 -9.38 -10.82 -3.01
CA ASP A 162 -9.27 -12.28 -3.13
C ASP A 162 -9.99 -12.83 -4.36
N LEU A 163 -11.09 -12.19 -4.78
CA LEU A 163 -11.88 -12.60 -5.95
C LEU A 163 -11.37 -12.02 -7.28
N ALA A 164 -10.31 -11.20 -7.26
CA ALA A 164 -9.84 -10.49 -8.46
C ALA A 164 -9.30 -11.44 -9.53
N ALA A 165 -8.56 -12.48 -9.14
CA ALA A 165 -8.01 -13.46 -10.06
C ALA A 165 -9.12 -14.26 -10.76
N GLU A 166 -10.14 -14.68 -10.02
CA GLU A 166 -11.31 -15.39 -10.56
C GLU A 166 -12.08 -14.51 -11.54
N PHE A 167 -12.30 -13.23 -11.21
CA PHE A 167 -12.95 -12.28 -12.11
C PHE A 167 -12.17 -12.10 -13.41
N ILE A 168 -10.85 -11.90 -13.32
CA ILE A 168 -9.99 -11.69 -14.50
C ILE A 168 -10.01 -12.92 -15.39
N LYS A 169 -9.92 -14.13 -14.80
CA LYS A 169 -10.06 -15.38 -15.55
C LYS A 169 -11.43 -15.46 -16.23
N ALA A 170 -12.52 -15.28 -15.49
CA ALA A 170 -13.87 -15.40 -16.04
C ALA A 170 -14.19 -14.36 -17.13
N LYS A 171 -13.63 -13.15 -17.05
CA LYS A 171 -13.95 -12.04 -17.97
C LYS A 171 -12.99 -11.90 -19.13
N PHE A 172 -11.71 -12.21 -18.93
CA PHE A 172 -10.65 -11.81 -19.86
C PHE A 172 -9.63 -12.91 -20.15
N GLU A 173 -9.90 -14.18 -19.78
CA GLU A 173 -9.01 -15.30 -20.06
C GLU A 173 -8.63 -15.34 -21.55
N GLY A 174 -7.33 -15.20 -21.82
CA GLY A 174 -6.75 -15.16 -23.17
C GLY A 174 -6.95 -13.87 -23.97
N GLN A 175 -7.61 -12.84 -23.42
CA GLN A 175 -7.98 -11.63 -24.17
C GLN A 175 -7.08 -10.42 -23.90
N ILE A 176 -6.67 -10.22 -22.65
CA ILE A 176 -5.85 -9.07 -22.25
C ILE A 176 -4.68 -9.50 -21.39
N PRO A 177 -3.46 -8.96 -21.62
CA PRO A 177 -2.33 -9.26 -20.77
C PRO A 177 -2.32 -8.38 -19.51
N TRP A 178 -1.40 -8.71 -18.60
CA TRP A 178 -1.10 -7.88 -17.43
C TRP A 178 -0.13 -6.77 -17.80
N ALA A 179 -0.27 -5.62 -17.15
CA ALA A 179 0.77 -4.60 -17.13
C ALA A 179 2.10 -5.22 -16.66
N ARG A 180 3.23 -4.72 -17.18
CA ARG A 180 4.58 -5.24 -16.88
C ARG A 180 4.87 -5.25 -15.37
N SER A 181 4.35 -4.29 -14.63
CA SER A 181 4.41 -4.26 -13.17
C SER A 181 3.21 -3.52 -12.61
N ILE A 182 2.71 -3.97 -11.45
CA ILE A 182 1.68 -3.30 -10.67
C ILE A 182 2.17 -3.32 -9.22
N LEU A 183 2.65 -2.17 -8.73
CA LEU A 183 3.30 -2.09 -7.43
C LEU A 183 2.56 -1.12 -6.51
N PRO A 184 2.20 -1.52 -5.27
CA PRO A 184 1.79 -0.55 -4.26
C PRO A 184 2.99 0.33 -3.90
N VAL A 185 2.84 1.64 -4.07
CA VAL A 185 3.92 2.62 -3.80
C VAL A 185 3.71 3.37 -2.50
N SER A 186 2.46 3.54 -2.07
CA SER A 186 2.20 4.13 -0.76
C SER A 186 0.86 3.71 -0.18
N ARG A 187 0.79 3.73 1.15
CA ARG A 187 -0.41 3.56 1.94
C ARG A 187 -0.56 4.75 2.89
N THR A 188 -1.75 5.33 2.96
CA THR A 188 -2.07 6.45 3.85
C THR A 188 -3.25 6.08 4.73
N ASP A 189 -3.00 5.98 6.03
CA ASP A 189 -4.00 5.64 7.04
C ASP A 189 -4.33 6.92 7.82
N ARG A 190 -5.60 7.33 7.74
CA ARG A 190 -6.12 8.48 8.49
C ARG A 190 -6.83 7.95 9.72
N VAL A 191 -6.38 8.38 10.89
CA VAL A 191 -6.85 7.86 12.18
C VAL A 191 -7.30 8.97 13.10
N VAL A 192 -8.17 8.68 14.06
CA VAL A 192 -8.50 9.56 15.17
C VAL A 192 -7.75 9.05 16.39
N ALA A 193 -6.80 9.84 16.92
CA ALA A 193 -6.17 9.48 18.18
C ALA A 193 -7.09 9.86 19.33
N ALA A 194 -7.97 8.94 19.73
CA ALA A 194 -8.68 9.06 21.00
C ALA A 194 -7.66 9.10 22.14
N ALA A 195 -7.86 9.98 23.13
CA ALA A 195 -6.92 10.31 24.21
C ALA A 195 -6.07 9.10 24.66
N PRO A 196 -4.85 8.98 24.15
CA PRO A 196 -4.08 7.76 24.33
C PRO A 196 -3.64 7.66 25.78
N ARG A 197 -3.95 6.53 26.42
CA ARG A 197 -3.29 6.14 27.67
C ARG A 197 -1.78 6.02 27.39
N PRO A 198 -0.91 6.37 28.35
CA PRO A 198 0.53 6.13 28.22
C PRO A 198 0.78 4.66 27.82
N GLY A 199 1.54 4.44 26.74
CA GLY A 199 1.87 3.10 26.25
C GLY A 199 0.87 2.42 25.31
N ALA A 200 -0.29 3.01 25.01
CA ALA A 200 -1.23 2.46 24.03
C ALA A 200 -0.88 2.89 22.59
N ALA A 201 -0.93 1.95 21.64
CA ALA A 201 -0.82 2.26 20.22
C ALA A 201 -2.04 3.06 19.77
N VAL A 202 -1.81 4.13 19.00
CA VAL A 202 -2.88 4.93 18.37
C VAL A 202 -3.34 4.25 17.09
N HIS A 203 -2.41 3.58 16.40
CA HIS A 203 -2.68 2.93 15.14
C HIS A 203 -1.73 1.75 14.94
N THR A 204 -2.25 0.68 14.34
CA THR A 204 -1.49 -0.49 13.90
C THR A 204 -1.84 -0.79 12.45
N ALA A 205 -0.83 -0.92 11.59
CA ALA A 205 -0.99 -1.33 10.20
C ALA A 205 -0.02 -2.46 9.88
N ARG A 206 -0.43 -3.35 8.98
CA ARG A 206 0.45 -4.35 8.41
C ARG A 206 0.91 -3.91 7.04
N VAL A 207 2.22 -3.91 6.82
CA VAL A 207 2.83 -3.41 5.58
C VAL A 207 4.00 -4.26 5.14
N ARG A 208 4.26 -4.25 3.84
CA ARG A 208 5.47 -4.81 3.23
C ARG A 208 6.33 -3.66 2.74
N PHE A 209 7.58 -3.60 3.19
CA PHE A 209 8.51 -2.53 2.81
C PHE A 209 9.19 -2.78 1.45
N GLY A 210 8.97 -3.94 0.84
CA GLY A 210 9.46 -4.27 -0.49
C GLY A 210 8.60 -5.33 -1.17
N GLU A 211 8.78 -5.49 -2.48
CA GLU A 211 8.15 -6.56 -3.24
C GLU A 211 8.69 -7.93 -2.78
N GLY A 212 7.79 -8.86 -2.47
CA GLY A 212 8.16 -10.18 -1.94
C GLY A 212 8.74 -10.18 -0.51
N ALA A 213 8.87 -9.02 0.13
CA ALA A 213 9.29 -8.91 1.52
C ALA A 213 8.21 -9.46 2.47
N PRO A 214 8.59 -9.95 3.66
CA PRO A 214 7.62 -10.35 4.67
C PRO A 214 6.78 -9.15 5.12
N GLU A 215 5.61 -9.47 5.65
CA GLU A 215 4.70 -8.47 6.20
C GLU A 215 5.10 -8.16 7.64
N HIS A 216 5.17 -6.87 7.97
CA HIS A 216 5.50 -6.39 9.30
C HIS A 216 4.33 -5.63 9.91
N GLU A 217 4.17 -5.78 11.22
CA GLU A 217 3.23 -4.99 12.00
C GLU A 217 3.89 -3.69 12.47
N VAL A 218 3.42 -2.56 11.94
CA VAL A 218 3.85 -1.23 12.35
C VAL A 218 2.81 -0.66 13.30
N ALA A 219 3.22 -0.34 14.53
CA ALA A 219 2.40 0.38 15.48
C ALA A 219 2.96 1.78 15.72
N VAL A 220 2.09 2.78 15.65
CA VAL A 220 2.39 4.17 15.95
C VAL A 220 1.60 4.57 17.18
N GLY A 221 2.30 5.04 18.20
CA GLY A 221 1.70 5.57 19.42
C GLY A 221 2.23 6.96 19.71
N CYS A 222 1.35 7.83 20.18
CA CYS A 222 1.73 9.16 20.63
C CYS A 222 0.96 9.45 21.90
N CYS A 223 1.59 9.97 22.95
CA CYS A 223 0.92 10.37 24.18
C CYS A 223 1.13 11.86 24.44
N ARG A 224 0.12 12.47 25.06
CA ARG A 224 0.21 13.82 25.61
C ARG A 224 0.31 13.72 27.12
N ALA A 225 1.11 14.59 27.74
CA ALA A 225 1.13 14.74 29.18
C ALA A 225 -0.31 14.98 29.70
N GLY A 226 -0.75 14.14 30.64
CA GLY A 226 -1.96 14.40 31.42
C GLY A 226 -1.79 15.65 32.27
N ALA A 227 -2.91 16.27 32.68
CA ALA A 227 -2.89 17.38 33.62
C ALA A 227 -2.19 16.93 34.92
N GLY A 228 -0.98 17.43 35.16
CA GLY A 228 -0.21 17.15 36.38
C GLY A 228 1.18 16.51 36.19
N ARG A 229 1.57 16.07 34.98
CA ARG A 229 2.93 15.54 34.72
C ARG A 229 3.60 16.15 33.49
N PRO A 230 4.14 17.38 33.60
CA PRO A 230 4.89 17.98 32.50
C PRO A 230 6.10 17.12 32.13
N GLY A 231 6.26 16.80 30.83
CA GLY A 231 7.43 16.09 30.30
C GLY A 231 7.21 14.64 29.85
N GLU A 232 6.02 14.06 30.06
CA GLU A 232 5.68 12.70 29.60
C GLU A 232 5.12 12.64 28.16
N GLU A 233 5.28 13.71 27.36
CA GLU A 233 4.89 13.70 25.94
C GLU A 233 5.89 12.88 25.11
N GLU A 234 5.43 11.79 24.51
CA GLU A 234 6.26 10.89 23.73
C GLU A 234 5.57 10.40 22.45
N LEU A 235 6.36 10.19 21.41
CA LEU A 235 6.00 9.51 20.17
C LEU A 235 6.85 8.25 20.10
N TRP A 236 6.25 7.14 19.73
CA TRP A 236 6.98 5.92 19.46
C TRP A 236 6.43 5.21 18.24
N VAL A 237 7.33 4.53 17.54
CA VAL A 237 7.01 3.64 16.43
C VAL A 237 7.61 2.29 16.74
N SER A 238 6.80 1.23 16.67
CA SER A 238 7.29 -0.14 16.77
C SER A 238 7.10 -0.88 15.45
N VAL A 239 8.04 -1.78 15.16
CA VAL A 239 7.95 -2.75 14.07
C VAL A 239 8.00 -4.14 14.72
N ASP A 240 6.99 -4.97 14.48
CA ASP A 240 6.81 -6.31 15.06
C ASP A 240 6.95 -6.33 16.59
N GLY A 241 6.29 -5.36 17.24
CA GLY A 241 6.31 -5.19 18.69
C GLY A 241 7.61 -4.62 19.27
N LYS A 242 8.67 -4.45 18.46
CA LYS A 242 9.95 -3.85 18.89
C LYS A 242 9.93 -2.36 18.65
N ARG A 243 10.17 -1.56 19.70
CA ARG A 243 10.22 -0.09 19.60
C ARG A 243 11.43 0.34 18.77
N ALA A 244 11.17 0.83 17.57
CA ALA A 244 12.19 1.25 16.60
C ALA A 244 12.51 2.75 16.74
N VAL A 245 11.51 3.57 17.05
CA VAL A 245 11.67 5.02 17.29
C VAL A 245 11.03 5.40 18.62
N HIS A 246 11.67 6.29 19.36
CA HIS A 246 11.14 6.88 20.59
C HIS A 246 11.57 8.34 20.73
N ALA A 247 10.68 9.27 20.38
CA ALA A 247 10.89 10.70 20.59
C ALA A 247 10.21 11.13 21.89
N ARG A 248 10.95 11.81 22.76
CA ARG A 248 10.43 12.42 24.00
C ARG A 248 10.48 13.93 23.89
N ARG A 249 9.78 14.62 24.81
CA ARG A 249 9.75 16.10 24.87
C ARG A 249 9.27 16.66 23.53
N LEU A 250 8.11 16.20 23.07
CA LEU A 250 7.58 16.51 21.74
C LEU A 250 7.42 18.01 21.47
N ARG A 251 7.33 18.87 22.49
CA ARG A 251 7.39 20.34 22.31
C ARG A 251 8.67 20.84 21.64
N TRP A 252 9.78 20.12 21.80
CA TRP A 252 11.07 20.43 21.20
C TRP A 252 11.38 19.50 20.01
N ASN A 253 10.90 18.25 20.06
CA ASN A 253 11.16 17.22 19.06
C ASN A 253 9.91 16.88 18.22
N PHE A 254 9.04 17.85 17.98
CA PHE A 254 7.79 17.64 17.22
C PHE A 254 8.06 17.31 15.75
N ARG A 255 9.26 17.62 15.24
CA ARG A 255 9.74 17.23 13.92
C ARG A 255 11.05 16.49 14.02
N GLY A 256 11.19 15.42 13.26
CA GLY A 256 12.44 14.68 13.21
C GLY A 256 12.36 13.48 12.29
N ASN A 257 13.49 12.80 12.17
CA ASN A 257 13.64 11.61 11.37
C ASN A 257 14.65 10.65 12.03
N GLN A 258 14.48 9.37 11.77
CA GLN A 258 15.38 8.31 12.22
C GLN A 258 15.32 7.16 11.21
N THR A 259 16.48 6.67 10.76
CA THR A 259 16.54 5.46 9.92
C THR A 259 16.64 4.23 10.82
N VAL A 260 15.80 3.24 10.55
CA VAL A 260 15.78 1.94 11.23
C VAL A 260 15.98 0.83 10.19
N PHE A 261 16.37 -0.36 10.63
CA PHE A 261 16.56 -1.50 9.73
C PHE A 261 15.46 -2.54 9.98
N VAL A 262 14.72 -2.86 8.93
CA VAL A 262 13.70 -3.91 8.92
C VAL A 262 14.19 -4.98 7.95
N ASP A 263 14.46 -6.18 8.46
CA ASP A 263 15.06 -7.29 7.70
C ASP A 263 16.35 -6.92 6.94
N GLY A 264 17.18 -6.07 7.55
CA GLY A 264 18.42 -5.60 6.96
C GLY A 264 18.25 -4.50 5.90
N ALA A 265 17.02 -4.14 5.53
CA ALA A 265 16.73 -3.02 4.64
C ALA A 265 16.50 -1.72 5.43
N PRO A 266 17.06 -0.57 4.98
CA PRO A 266 16.85 0.70 5.65
C PRO A 266 15.45 1.28 5.38
N VAL A 267 14.77 1.65 6.46
CA VAL A 267 13.48 2.33 6.47
C VAL A 267 13.62 3.66 7.19
N ASP A 268 13.36 4.77 6.51
CA ASP A 268 13.31 6.09 7.13
C ASP A 268 11.99 6.28 7.85
N VAL A 269 12.04 6.59 9.14
CA VAL A 269 10.89 7.04 9.93
C VAL A 269 10.99 8.56 10.07
N LEU A 270 9.97 9.28 9.59
CA LEU A 270 9.86 10.73 9.71
C LEU A 270 8.60 11.09 10.49
N TRP A 271 8.63 12.17 11.25
CA TRP A 271 7.45 12.66 11.96
C TRP A 271 7.34 14.19 11.91
N ASP A 272 6.10 14.66 11.82
CA ASP A 272 5.72 16.06 12.03
C ASP A 272 4.44 16.12 12.88
N LEU A 273 4.60 16.63 14.10
CA LEU A 273 3.53 16.81 15.07
C LEU A 273 3.13 18.29 15.20
N HIS A 274 3.68 19.18 14.37
CA HIS A 274 3.46 20.62 14.49
C HIS A 274 1.97 20.98 14.37
N GLY A 275 1.30 20.46 13.34
CA GLY A 275 -0.12 20.71 13.10
C GLY A 275 -0.99 20.30 14.27
N TRP A 276 -0.62 19.23 14.96
CA TRP A 276 -1.36 18.72 16.10
C TRP A 276 -1.14 19.53 17.39
N TRP A 277 0.08 20.01 17.68
CA TRP A 277 0.42 20.68 18.95
C TRP A 277 0.22 22.19 18.95
N PHE A 278 0.44 22.86 17.81
CA PHE A 278 0.63 24.31 17.76
C PHE A 278 -0.40 25.05 16.93
N GLN A 279 -1.35 24.37 16.27
CA GLN A 279 -2.43 25.00 15.51
C GLN A 279 -3.74 25.03 16.29
N ASP A 280 -4.54 26.07 16.06
CA ASP A 280 -5.93 26.19 16.52
C ASP A 280 -6.81 26.63 15.33
N PRO A 281 -7.76 25.80 14.85
CA PRO A 281 -8.05 24.45 15.32
C PRO A 281 -6.88 23.48 15.08
N PRO A 282 -6.74 22.42 15.89
CA PRO A 282 -5.65 21.46 15.76
C PRO A 282 -5.72 20.72 14.41
N GLY A 283 -4.59 20.70 13.71
CA GLY A 283 -4.39 19.94 12.48
C GLY A 283 -4.11 18.45 12.74
N CYS A 284 -3.27 17.85 11.89
CA CYS A 284 -2.89 16.45 11.99
C CYS A 284 -1.44 16.24 12.45
N ALA A 285 -1.21 15.09 13.06
CA ALA A 285 0.10 14.53 13.33
C ALA A 285 0.42 13.54 12.22
N VAL A 286 1.63 13.62 11.69
CA VAL A 286 2.05 12.83 10.54
C VAL A 286 3.25 11.99 10.93
N VAL A 287 3.16 10.69 10.71
CA VAL A 287 4.29 9.76 10.82
C VAL A 287 4.42 9.02 9.50
N MET A 288 5.60 9.03 8.91
CA MET A 288 5.89 8.37 7.65
C MET A 288 6.98 7.33 7.86
N LEU A 289 6.76 6.11 7.36
CA LEU A 289 7.78 5.09 7.21
C LEU A 289 8.02 4.90 5.72
N ARG A 290 9.23 5.20 5.25
CA ARG A 290 9.61 5.11 3.85
C ARG A 290 10.71 4.07 3.69
N ALA A 291 10.41 2.98 3.01
CA ALA A 291 11.44 2.04 2.59
C ALA A 291 12.36 2.71 1.57
N ARG A 292 13.68 2.54 1.74
CA ARG A 292 14.63 2.93 0.70
C ARG A 292 14.81 1.76 -0.26
N SER A 293 14.90 2.07 -1.55
CA SER A 293 15.35 1.08 -2.53
C SER A 293 16.84 0.78 -2.31
N ALA A 294 17.29 -0.46 -2.52
CA ALA A 294 18.69 -0.84 -2.39
C ALA A 294 19.63 0.04 -3.25
N LEU A 295 19.14 0.58 -4.37
CA LEU A 295 19.86 1.55 -5.22
C LEU A 295 19.95 2.97 -4.64
N GLU A 296 19.03 3.40 -3.77
CA GLU A 296 19.04 4.72 -3.12
C GLU A 296 20.06 4.83 -1.97
N SER A 297 20.79 3.74 -1.70
CA SER A 297 21.89 3.72 -0.72
C SER A 297 23.07 4.60 -1.15
N ARG A 298 23.12 5.03 -2.43
CA ARG A 298 24.08 6.02 -2.93
C ARG A 298 23.51 7.41 -2.73
N LEU A 299 23.84 7.97 -1.56
CA LEU A 299 23.70 9.40 -1.30
C LEU A 299 24.29 10.18 -2.49
N TRP A 300 23.44 10.96 -3.18
CA TRP A 300 23.79 12.02 -4.13
C TRP A 300 24.13 11.69 -5.60
N LEU A 301 23.80 10.53 -6.17
CA LEU A 301 23.86 10.41 -7.64
C LEU A 301 22.69 9.62 -8.24
N GLU A 302 22.03 10.30 -9.17
CA GLU A 302 21.08 9.82 -10.19
C GLU A 302 19.66 9.51 -9.71
N GLU A 303 18.84 10.55 -9.82
CA GLU A 303 17.39 10.49 -9.95
C GLU A 303 17.02 9.95 -11.35
N GLU A 304 17.33 8.69 -11.64
CA GLU A 304 16.93 8.07 -12.90
C GLU A 304 15.95 6.90 -12.62
N ALA A 305 14.67 7.22 -12.79
CA ALA A 305 13.58 6.30 -13.17
C ALA A 305 13.26 5.04 -12.34
N SER A 306 13.88 4.79 -11.18
CA SER A 306 13.42 3.69 -10.30
C SER A 306 12.09 4.02 -9.63
N ALA A 307 11.20 3.03 -9.50
CA ALA A 307 10.00 3.19 -8.69
C ALA A 307 10.41 3.54 -7.24
N PRO A 308 9.79 4.56 -6.61
CA PRO A 308 10.09 4.89 -5.22
C PRO A 308 9.77 3.69 -4.34
N GLY A 309 10.59 3.46 -3.31
CA GLY A 309 10.30 2.46 -2.29
C GLY A 309 8.93 2.71 -1.63
N PHE A 310 8.32 1.65 -1.10
CA PHE A 310 7.01 1.74 -0.47
C PHE A 310 7.02 2.72 0.72
N ALA A 311 5.96 3.53 0.83
CA ALA A 311 5.78 4.44 1.96
C ALA A 311 4.45 4.22 2.71
N LEU A 312 4.51 4.03 4.03
CA LEU A 312 3.37 4.11 4.93
C LEU A 312 3.28 5.51 5.54
N LEU A 313 2.12 6.16 5.43
CA LEU A 313 1.83 7.46 6.01
C LEU A 313 0.67 7.33 6.99
N VAL A 314 0.91 7.62 8.27
CA VAL A 314 -0.11 7.66 9.31
C VAL A 314 -0.42 9.11 9.61
N GLN A 315 -1.66 9.52 9.31
CA GLN A 315 -2.18 10.84 9.64
C GLN A 315 -3.17 10.72 10.78
N ALA A 316 -2.74 11.08 11.97
CA ALA A 316 -3.63 11.14 13.11
C ALA A 316 -4.32 12.50 13.16
N LEU A 317 -5.62 12.50 13.45
CA LEU A 317 -6.45 13.66 13.74
C LEU A 317 -6.91 13.65 15.21
N ARG A 318 -7.01 14.85 15.80
CA ARG A 318 -7.41 15.03 17.20
C ARG A 318 -8.90 14.86 17.43
N THR A 319 -9.69 15.32 16.48
CA THR A 319 -11.14 15.22 16.45
C THR A 319 -11.56 14.69 15.08
N PRO A 320 -12.61 13.87 15.01
CA PRO A 320 -13.13 13.45 13.72
C PRO A 320 -13.65 14.69 12.95
N PRO A 321 -13.41 14.77 11.64
CA PRO A 321 -13.81 15.91 10.80
C PRO A 321 -15.33 16.05 10.67
#